data_AF-A0A2Z2KFE0-F1
#
_entry.id   AF-A0A2Z2KFE0-F1
#
_cell.length_a   1.000
_cell.length_b   1.000
_cell.length_c   1.000
_cell.angle_alpha   90.00
_cell.angle_beta   90.00
_cell.angle_gamma   90.00
#
_symmetry.space_group_name_H-M   'P 1'
#
loop_
_entity.id
_entity.type
_entity.pdbx_description
1 polymer ?
#
loop_
_entity_poly.entity_id
_entity_poly.type
_entity_poly.pdbx_seq_one_letter_code
_entity_poly.pdbx_strand_id
1 'polypeptide(L)'
;MKFNLESSIKKLDVSMNKLAIMADIRPNTINDLVKGTTKRIELETLEKLLTAMNDLASNKRLNYAFQIQDIIEYENDSMFNPDFNGIITKEYFDSLRTILVNTTIFTSIPGYDKTTVSVLKLMYIFADDLLRSLVFWLPIKDLTPKEKSLFNIRYHLSEHHLAEITNGPSDISLNLTEKGREFIELLMRYGTDIN
;
A
#
# COMPACT_ATOMS: atom_id res chain seq x y z
N MET A 1 1.97 2.29 18.41
CA MET A 1 1.58 1.05 19.12
C MET A 1 0.29 1.32 19.86
N LYS A 2 -0.75 0.58 19.55
CA LYS A 2 -2.05 0.63 20.20
C LYS A 2 -2.38 -0.73 20.79
N PHE A 3 -3.05 -0.72 21.93
CA PHE A 3 -3.46 -1.93 22.62
C PHE A 3 -4.97 -2.11 22.44
N ASN A 4 -5.36 -3.29 21.96
CA ASN A 4 -6.74 -3.64 21.64
C ASN A 4 -7.38 -4.61 22.64
N LEU A 5 -6.61 -5.02 23.66
CA LEU A 5 -7.02 -6.05 24.62
C LEU A 5 -8.34 -5.73 25.33
N GLU A 6 -8.63 -4.45 25.62
CA GLU A 6 -9.90 -4.06 26.24
C GLU A 6 -11.11 -4.45 25.38
N SER A 7 -11.07 -4.13 24.08
CA SER A 7 -12.11 -4.46 23.11
C SER A 7 -12.28 -5.97 22.98
N SER A 8 -11.17 -6.71 22.99
CA SER A 8 -11.18 -8.17 22.90
C SER A 8 -11.76 -8.83 24.14
N ILE A 9 -11.47 -8.31 25.33
CA ILE A 9 -12.09 -8.74 26.60
C ILE A 9 -13.61 -8.48 26.59
N LYS A 10 -14.04 -7.32 26.09
CA LYS A 10 -15.48 -7.00 25.92
C LYS A 10 -16.15 -7.98 24.96
N LYS A 11 -15.52 -8.32 23.84
CA LYS A 11 -16.04 -9.30 22.86
C LYS A 11 -16.15 -10.71 23.44
N LEU A 12 -15.21 -11.09 24.30
CA LEU A 12 -15.24 -12.35 25.04
C LEU A 12 -16.31 -12.35 26.15
N ASP A 13 -16.82 -11.18 26.56
CA ASP A 13 -17.76 -11.04 27.67
C ASP A 13 -17.22 -11.71 28.95
N VAL A 14 -16.00 -11.35 29.33
CA VAL A 14 -15.32 -11.81 30.55
C VAL A 14 -14.70 -10.64 31.29
N SER A 15 -14.42 -10.81 32.59
CA SER A 15 -13.67 -9.81 33.34
C SER A 15 -12.15 -9.93 33.10
N MET A 16 -11.42 -8.82 33.25
CA MET A 16 -9.95 -8.82 33.19
C MET A 16 -9.33 -9.84 34.15
N ASN A 17 -9.87 -9.95 35.37
CA ASN A 17 -9.41 -10.91 36.38
C ASN A 17 -9.63 -12.36 35.93
N LYS A 18 -10.76 -12.65 35.27
CA LYS A 18 -11.02 -13.99 34.76
C LYS A 18 -10.02 -14.35 33.67
N LEU A 19 -9.73 -13.44 32.75
CA LEU A 19 -8.71 -13.65 31.72
C LEU A 19 -7.31 -13.82 32.34
N ALA A 20 -6.94 -12.99 33.31
CA ALA A 20 -5.65 -13.08 34.00
C ALA A 20 -5.41 -14.46 34.63
N ILE A 21 -6.43 -14.99 35.32
CA ILE A 21 -6.37 -16.33 35.93
C ILE A 21 -6.22 -17.41 34.86
N MET A 22 -6.98 -17.33 33.77
CA MET A 22 -6.93 -18.34 32.71
C MET A 22 -5.64 -18.34 31.92
N ALA A 23 -5.06 -17.16 31.70
CA ALA A 23 -3.80 -17.02 30.98
C ALA A 23 -2.56 -17.25 31.87
N ASP A 24 -2.75 -17.49 33.18
CA ASP A 24 -1.65 -17.53 34.16
C ASP A 24 -0.76 -16.28 34.10
N ILE A 25 -1.41 -15.12 34.02
CA ILE A 25 -0.76 -13.80 33.95
C ILE A 25 -1.21 -12.97 35.14
N ARG A 26 -0.27 -12.22 35.72
CA ARG A 26 -0.58 -11.33 36.86
C ARG A 26 -1.64 -10.31 36.45
N PRO A 27 -2.69 -10.07 37.27
CA PRO A 27 -3.75 -9.11 36.93
C PRO A 27 -3.25 -7.71 36.59
N ASN A 28 -2.18 -7.25 37.25
CA ASN A 28 -1.56 -5.96 36.94
C ASN A 28 -1.01 -5.89 35.52
N THR A 29 -0.45 -6.98 34.99
CA THR A 29 0.05 -7.04 33.61
C THR A 29 -1.11 -6.92 32.61
N ILE A 30 -2.24 -7.59 32.85
CA ILE A 30 -3.45 -7.44 32.03
C ILE A 30 -3.96 -5.99 32.09
N ASN A 31 -3.99 -5.39 33.29
CA ASN A 31 -4.41 -4.01 33.48
C ASN A 31 -3.50 -3.01 32.74
N ASP A 32 -2.18 -3.22 32.79
CA ASP A 32 -1.20 -2.39 32.08
C ASP A 32 -1.32 -2.53 30.56
N LEU A 33 -1.69 -3.71 30.06
CA LEU A 33 -1.97 -3.93 28.64
C LEU A 33 -3.27 -3.26 28.21
N VAL A 34 -4.33 -3.39 29.00
CA VAL A 34 -5.62 -2.73 28.76
C VAL A 34 -5.48 -1.20 28.75
N LYS A 35 -4.68 -0.63 29.66
CA LYS A 35 -4.42 0.81 29.73
C LYS A 35 -3.37 1.31 28.73
N GLY A 36 -2.70 0.41 28.02
CA GLY A 36 -1.60 0.76 27.11
C GLY A 36 -0.36 1.35 27.79
N THR A 37 -0.16 1.10 29.09
CA THR A 37 0.99 1.57 29.87
C THR A 37 2.18 0.61 29.83
N THR A 38 2.01 -0.56 29.18
CA THR A 38 3.05 -1.58 29.05
C THR A 38 4.19 -1.12 28.14
N LYS A 39 5.42 -1.10 28.68
CA LYS A 39 6.64 -0.75 27.92
C LYS A 39 7.33 -1.96 27.27
N ARG A 40 7.15 -3.15 27.85
CA ARG A 40 7.78 -4.40 27.43
C ARG A 40 6.79 -5.53 27.63
N ILE A 41 6.67 -6.39 26.62
CA ILE A 41 5.89 -7.61 26.68
C ILE A 41 6.77 -8.77 26.16
N GLU A 42 6.79 -9.88 26.89
CA GLU A 42 7.44 -11.10 26.44
C GLU A 42 6.53 -11.84 25.44
N LEU A 43 7.12 -12.51 24.45
CA LEU A 43 6.36 -13.33 23.50
C LEU A 43 5.56 -14.44 24.20
N GLU A 44 6.11 -15.02 25.26
CA GLU A 44 5.42 -16.02 26.10
C GLU A 44 4.12 -15.46 26.70
N THR A 45 4.11 -14.18 27.09
CA THR A 45 2.91 -13.50 27.61
C THR A 45 1.85 -13.34 26.53
N LEU A 46 2.25 -13.01 25.29
CA LEU A 46 1.33 -12.94 24.15
C LEU A 46 0.74 -14.31 23.82
N GLU A 47 1.57 -15.35 23.80
CA GLU A 47 1.13 -16.72 23.54
C GLU A 47 0.11 -17.19 24.58
N LYS A 48 0.41 -17.02 25.87
CA LYS A 48 -0.52 -17.36 26.97
C LYS A 48 -1.86 -16.62 26.86
N LEU A 49 -1.83 -15.33 26.53
CA LEU A 49 -3.04 -14.55 26.29
C LEU A 49 -3.86 -15.10 25.13
N LEU A 50 -3.22 -15.31 23.97
CA LEU A 50 -3.91 -15.79 22.77
C LEU A 50 -4.52 -17.18 22.98
N THR A 51 -3.79 -18.08 23.62
CA THR A 51 -4.31 -19.41 23.98
C THR A 51 -5.53 -19.28 24.88
N ALA A 52 -5.44 -18.54 25.98
CA ALA A 52 -6.56 -18.38 26.90
C ALA A 52 -7.78 -17.70 26.25
N MET A 53 -7.55 -16.70 25.39
CA MET A 53 -8.61 -16.01 24.64
C MET A 53 -9.29 -16.92 23.63
N ASN A 54 -8.53 -17.73 22.89
CA ASN A 54 -9.08 -18.68 21.93
C ASN A 54 -9.79 -19.86 22.60
N ASP A 55 -9.29 -20.33 23.74
CA ASP A 55 -9.98 -21.32 24.56
C ASP A 55 -11.32 -20.79 25.06
N LEU A 56 -11.36 -19.54 25.54
CA LEU A 56 -12.60 -18.87 25.92
C LEU A 56 -13.57 -18.71 24.74
N ALA A 57 -13.06 -18.31 23.57
CA ALA A 57 -13.86 -18.17 22.36
C ALA A 57 -14.49 -19.50 21.94
N SER A 58 -13.69 -20.57 21.94
CA SER A 58 -14.13 -21.94 21.65
C SER A 58 -15.20 -22.40 22.64
N ASN A 59 -14.97 -22.22 23.94
CA ASN A 59 -15.93 -22.57 24.99
C ASN A 59 -17.26 -21.80 24.86
N LYS A 60 -17.20 -20.54 24.42
CA LYS A 60 -18.39 -19.70 24.17
C LYS A 60 -18.99 -19.89 22.77
N ARG A 61 -18.43 -20.79 21.93
CA ARG A 61 -18.84 -21.00 20.53
C ARG A 61 -18.82 -19.72 19.69
N LEU A 62 -17.89 -18.82 19.99
CA LEU A 62 -17.63 -17.64 19.17
C LEU A 62 -16.97 -18.09 17.87
N ASN A 63 -17.54 -17.74 16.72
CA ASN A 63 -16.93 -17.97 15.41
C ASN A 63 -15.83 -16.94 15.13
N TYR A 64 -14.84 -16.87 16.01
CA TYR A 64 -13.75 -15.91 15.94
C TYR A 64 -12.48 -16.47 16.59
N ALA A 65 -11.37 -16.43 15.84
CA ALA A 65 -10.05 -16.76 16.35
C ALA A 65 -9.26 -15.47 16.60
N PHE A 66 -8.91 -15.22 17.85
CA PHE A 66 -8.11 -14.08 18.27
C PHE A 66 -6.66 -14.22 17.82
N GLN A 67 -6.11 -13.13 17.31
CA GLN A 67 -4.74 -13.00 16.79
C GLN A 67 -3.97 -11.91 17.56
N ILE A 68 -2.65 -11.78 17.30
CA ILE A 68 -1.79 -10.81 17.99
C ILE A 68 -2.38 -9.38 17.92
N GLN A 69 -2.93 -8.99 16.77
CA GLN A 69 -3.55 -7.68 16.53
C GLN A 69 -4.75 -7.37 17.46
N ASP A 70 -5.41 -8.41 17.99
CA ASP A 70 -6.49 -8.27 18.99
C ASP A 70 -5.96 -7.94 20.39
N ILE A 71 -4.66 -8.06 20.60
CA ILE A 71 -3.97 -7.68 21.86
C ILE A 71 -3.25 -6.36 21.63
N ILE A 72 -2.42 -6.30 20.59
CA ILE A 72 -1.54 -5.17 20.30
C ILE A 72 -1.36 -5.02 18.79
N GLU A 73 -1.44 -3.79 18.31
CA GLU A 73 -1.18 -3.45 16.93
C GLU A 73 -0.18 -2.30 16.84
N TYR A 74 0.69 -2.35 15.84
CA TYR A 74 1.47 -1.18 15.51
C TYR A 74 0.60 -0.23 14.69
N GLU A 75 -0.10 0.66 15.38
CA GLU A 75 -0.52 1.91 14.74
C GLU A 75 0.71 2.80 14.60
N ASN A 76 1.04 3.05 13.35
CA ASN A 76 1.91 4.12 12.96
C ASN A 76 1.02 5.33 12.66
N ASP A 77 1.16 6.45 13.37
CA ASP A 77 0.55 7.73 12.93
C ASP A 77 1.12 8.17 11.56
N SER A 78 2.21 7.52 11.12
CA SER A 78 2.76 7.56 9.77
C SER A 78 2.51 6.29 8.94
N MET A 79 1.46 5.52 9.25
CA MET A 79 0.62 5.00 8.17
C MET A 79 -0.07 6.22 7.59
N PHE A 80 0.71 6.96 6.80
CA PHE A 80 0.30 8.16 6.10
C PHE A 80 -0.98 7.79 5.39
N ASN A 81 -2.12 8.30 5.87
CA ASN A 81 -3.33 8.34 5.07
C ASN A 81 -2.90 9.12 3.83
N PRO A 82 -2.75 8.49 2.66
CA PRO A 82 -2.34 9.25 1.50
C PRO A 82 -3.37 10.34 1.33
N ASP A 83 -2.95 11.52 0.89
CA ASP A 83 -3.89 12.60 0.63
C ASP A 83 -4.72 12.30 -0.63
N PHE A 84 -5.36 11.12 -0.65
CA PHE A 84 -6.42 10.70 -1.55
C PHE A 84 -7.70 11.55 -1.36
N ASN A 85 -7.62 12.66 -0.61
CA ASN A 85 -8.65 13.71 -0.61
C ASN A 85 -8.55 14.57 -1.88
N GLY A 86 -7.57 14.32 -2.76
CA GLY A 86 -7.50 14.89 -4.10
C GLY A 86 -8.47 14.22 -5.08
N ILE A 87 -8.05 14.07 -6.34
CA ILE A 87 -8.83 13.50 -7.45
C ILE A 87 -8.83 11.97 -7.39
N ILE A 88 -7.83 11.36 -6.75
CA ILE A 88 -7.66 9.92 -6.73
C ILE A 88 -8.01 9.35 -5.35
N THR A 89 -8.99 8.45 -5.29
CA THR A 89 -9.25 7.66 -4.08
C THR A 89 -8.24 6.51 -3.94
N LYS A 90 -8.11 5.97 -2.73
CA LYS A 90 -7.27 4.79 -2.47
C LYS A 90 -7.63 3.60 -3.35
N GLU A 91 -8.92 3.29 -3.44
CA GLU A 91 -9.43 2.16 -4.21
C GLU A 91 -9.09 2.32 -5.70
N TYR A 92 -9.20 3.54 -6.22
CA TYR A 92 -8.83 3.85 -7.59
C TYR A 92 -7.32 3.71 -7.81
N PHE A 93 -6.50 4.24 -6.88
CA PHE A 93 -5.05 4.13 -6.94
C PHE A 93 -4.60 2.66 -6.95
N ASP A 94 -5.11 1.86 -6.02
CA ASP A 94 -4.75 0.43 -5.89
C ASP A 94 -5.19 -0.39 -7.11
N SER A 95 -6.39 -0.11 -7.64
CA SER A 95 -6.90 -0.73 -8.86
C SER A 95 -5.99 -0.40 -10.06
N LEU A 96 -5.69 0.89 -10.25
CA LEU A 96 -4.87 1.33 -11.37
C LEU A 96 -3.42 0.84 -11.25
N ARG A 97 -2.86 0.82 -10.04
CA ARG A 97 -1.55 0.23 -9.74
C ARG A 97 -1.50 -1.24 -10.16
N THR A 98 -2.55 -2.00 -9.84
CA THR A 98 -2.68 -3.43 -10.21
C THR A 98 -2.78 -3.63 -11.72
N ILE A 99 -3.48 -2.75 -12.43
CA ILE A 99 -3.54 -2.80 -13.89
C ILE A 99 -2.14 -2.51 -14.48
N LEU A 100 -1.54 -1.40 -14.08
CA LEU A 100 -0.28 -0.91 -14.67
C LEU A 100 0.94 -1.78 -14.32
N VAL A 101 0.92 -2.51 -13.21
CA VAL A 101 1.98 -3.49 -12.89
C VAL A 101 1.89 -4.73 -13.77
N ASN A 102 0.69 -5.13 -14.18
CA ASN A 102 0.44 -6.29 -15.04
C ASN A 102 0.49 -5.95 -16.54
N THR A 103 0.37 -4.66 -16.91
CA THR A 103 0.59 -4.19 -18.28
C THR A 103 2.08 -4.03 -18.53
N THR A 104 2.64 -4.83 -19.44
CA THR A 104 4.07 -4.77 -19.76
C THR A 104 4.33 -4.31 -21.18
N ILE A 105 5.39 -3.53 -21.38
CA ILE A 105 5.84 -3.09 -22.70
C ILE A 105 7.28 -3.52 -22.99
N PHE A 106 7.63 -3.60 -24.27
CA PHE A 106 9.02 -3.74 -24.68
C PHE A 106 9.75 -2.40 -24.51
N THR A 107 10.95 -2.48 -23.95
CA THR A 107 11.84 -1.33 -23.79
C THR A 107 13.25 -1.70 -24.22
N SER A 108 13.98 -0.70 -24.72
CA SER A 108 15.40 -0.81 -25.05
C SER A 108 16.28 -0.05 -24.04
N ILE A 109 15.75 0.28 -22.86
CA ILE A 109 16.52 0.91 -21.78
C ILE A 109 17.61 -0.07 -21.35
N PRO A 110 18.89 0.36 -21.30
CA PRO A 110 19.98 -0.49 -20.81
C PRO A 110 19.69 -1.02 -19.40
N GLY A 111 19.82 -2.34 -19.21
CA GLY A 111 19.45 -3.02 -17.96
C GLY A 111 18.04 -3.59 -17.94
N TYR A 112 17.25 -3.32 -18.99
CA TYR A 112 15.92 -3.89 -19.24
C TYR A 112 15.77 -4.41 -20.70
N ASP A 113 16.87 -4.41 -21.45
CA ASP A 113 16.98 -4.50 -22.91
C ASP A 113 16.58 -5.87 -23.51
N LYS A 114 16.21 -6.84 -22.68
CA LYS A 114 15.81 -8.20 -23.09
C LYS A 114 14.53 -8.70 -22.43
N THR A 115 13.80 -7.84 -21.73
CA THR A 115 12.62 -8.22 -20.94
C THR A 115 11.51 -7.20 -21.14
N THR A 116 10.25 -7.63 -21.00
CA THR A 116 9.15 -6.68 -20.87
C THR A 116 9.22 -6.00 -19.50
N VAL A 117 8.86 -4.72 -19.43
CA VAL A 117 8.84 -3.94 -18.18
C VAL A 117 7.42 -3.45 -17.96
N SER A 118 6.95 -3.51 -16.72
CA SER A 118 5.62 -3.00 -16.40
C SER A 118 5.54 -1.49 -16.61
N VAL A 119 4.38 -1.02 -17.07
CA VAL A 119 4.11 0.40 -17.26
C VAL A 119 4.31 1.16 -15.94
N LEU A 120 3.84 0.58 -14.83
CA LEU A 120 4.01 1.16 -13.49
C LEU A 120 5.49 1.39 -13.15
N LYS A 121 6.36 0.41 -13.45
CA LYS A 121 7.79 0.52 -13.16
C LYS A 121 8.46 1.60 -14.03
N LEU A 122 8.06 1.73 -15.29
CA LEU A 122 8.55 2.82 -16.15
C LEU A 122 8.07 4.18 -15.67
N MET A 123 6.82 4.30 -15.23
CA MET A 123 6.28 5.53 -14.66
C MET A 123 7.05 5.94 -13.40
N TYR A 124 7.42 4.99 -12.55
CA TYR A 124 8.24 5.25 -11.37
C TYR A 124 9.67 5.70 -11.75
N ILE A 125 10.33 4.98 -12.66
CA ILE A 125 11.70 5.30 -13.11
C ILE A 125 11.78 6.70 -13.75
N PHE A 126 10.74 7.11 -14.50
CA PHE A 126 10.70 8.37 -15.23
C PHE A 126 9.68 9.37 -14.67
N ALA A 127 9.40 9.30 -13.37
CA ALA A 127 8.39 10.15 -12.73
C ALA A 127 8.69 11.65 -12.94
N ASP A 128 9.94 12.06 -12.72
CA ASP A 128 10.37 13.45 -12.90
C ASP A 128 10.24 13.95 -14.34
N ASP A 129 10.44 13.07 -15.32
CA ASP A 129 10.27 13.39 -16.73
C ASP A 129 8.80 13.55 -17.10
N LEU A 130 7.93 12.65 -16.61
CA LEU A 130 6.49 12.70 -16.84
C LEU A 130 5.86 13.97 -16.24
N LEU A 131 6.34 14.43 -15.09
CA LEU A 131 5.85 15.66 -14.45
C LEU A 131 6.17 16.93 -15.25
N ARG A 132 7.17 16.92 -16.14
CA ARG A 132 7.64 18.09 -16.91
C ARG A 132 6.95 18.30 -18.26
N SER A 133 5.99 17.45 -18.63
CA SER A 133 5.46 17.31 -20.00
C SER A 133 6.51 16.82 -21.00
N LEU A 134 6.08 15.95 -21.93
CA LEU A 134 6.97 15.31 -22.90
C LEU A 134 6.59 15.67 -24.32
N VAL A 135 7.60 15.94 -25.15
CA VAL A 135 7.45 16.19 -26.59
C VAL A 135 8.33 15.20 -27.35
N PHE A 136 7.74 14.46 -28.27
CA PHE A 136 8.41 13.45 -29.09
C PHE A 136 8.48 13.94 -30.54
N TRP A 137 9.67 14.24 -31.03
CA TRP A 137 9.88 14.67 -32.41
C TRP A 137 9.85 13.46 -33.36
N LEU A 138 9.13 13.60 -34.47
CA LEU A 138 9.00 12.55 -35.48
C LEU A 138 10.15 12.62 -36.50
N PRO A 139 10.59 11.47 -37.04
CA PRO A 139 10.00 10.14 -36.93
C PRO A 139 10.45 9.33 -35.70
N ILE A 140 9.59 8.43 -35.21
CA ILE A 140 9.78 7.61 -33.99
C ILE A 140 11.13 6.85 -33.97
N LYS A 141 11.65 6.46 -35.13
CA LYS A 141 12.94 5.75 -35.24
C LYS A 141 14.11 6.52 -34.62
N ASP A 142 14.05 7.85 -34.63
CA ASP A 142 15.12 8.75 -34.19
C ASP A 142 15.05 9.04 -32.67
N LEU A 143 14.00 8.57 -31.99
CA LEU A 143 13.87 8.68 -30.54
C LEU A 143 14.93 7.84 -29.81
N THR A 144 15.44 8.39 -28.71
CA THR A 144 16.30 7.68 -27.76
C THR A 144 15.55 6.50 -27.11
N PRO A 145 16.25 5.50 -26.53
CA PRO A 145 15.59 4.39 -25.85
C PRO A 145 14.63 4.81 -24.73
N LYS A 146 14.97 5.88 -24.00
CA LYS A 146 14.11 6.50 -22.98
C LYS A 146 12.84 7.06 -23.62
N GLU A 147 12.98 7.90 -24.64
CA GLU A 147 11.84 8.50 -25.34
C GLU A 147 10.95 7.43 -25.97
N LYS A 148 11.51 6.39 -26.58
CA LYS A 148 10.75 5.25 -27.11
C LYS A 148 9.93 4.54 -26.03
N SER A 149 10.50 4.38 -24.84
CA SER A 149 9.81 3.72 -23.72
C SER A 149 8.65 4.58 -23.21
N LEU A 150 8.88 5.88 -23.03
CA LEU A 150 7.84 6.85 -22.64
C LEU A 150 6.76 7.00 -23.72
N PHE A 151 7.18 7.00 -24.99
CA PHE A 151 6.29 6.99 -26.13
C PHE A 151 5.41 5.74 -26.11
N ASN A 152 5.96 4.55 -25.84
CA ASN A 152 5.21 3.30 -25.83
C ASN A 152 4.16 3.20 -24.72
N ILE A 153 4.36 3.85 -23.57
CA ILE A 153 3.35 3.85 -22.49
C ILE A 153 2.23 4.88 -22.67
N ARG A 154 2.36 5.81 -23.64
CA ARG A 154 1.45 6.96 -23.79
C ARG A 154 -0.03 6.56 -23.88
N TYR A 155 -0.33 5.48 -24.61
CA TYR A 155 -1.72 5.03 -24.77
C TYR A 155 -2.28 4.48 -23.46
N HIS A 156 -1.48 3.73 -22.70
CA HIS A 156 -1.90 3.25 -21.38
C HIS A 156 -2.17 4.41 -20.40
N LEU A 157 -1.37 5.47 -20.46
CA LEU A 157 -1.65 6.67 -19.64
C LEU A 157 -2.93 7.37 -20.09
N SER A 158 -3.17 7.45 -21.40
CA SER A 158 -4.37 8.10 -21.94
C SER A 158 -5.65 7.31 -21.69
N GLU A 159 -5.61 5.98 -21.85
CA GLU A 159 -6.74 5.06 -21.57
C GLU A 159 -7.23 5.16 -20.12
N HIS A 160 -6.34 5.48 -19.18
CA HIS A 160 -6.68 5.66 -17.77
C HIS A 160 -6.85 7.13 -17.35
N HIS A 161 -6.95 8.04 -18.32
CA HIS A 161 -7.11 9.48 -18.12
C HIS A 161 -6.00 10.12 -17.27
N LEU A 162 -4.80 9.53 -17.28
CA LEU A 162 -3.60 10.07 -16.64
C LEU A 162 -2.87 11.06 -17.54
N ALA A 163 -3.06 10.98 -18.86
CA ALA A 163 -2.42 11.88 -19.80
C ALA A 163 -3.28 12.17 -21.03
N GLU A 164 -3.04 13.33 -21.62
CA GLU A 164 -3.59 13.74 -22.90
C GLU A 164 -2.50 13.72 -23.97
N ILE A 165 -2.86 13.22 -25.15
CA ILE A 165 -1.97 13.13 -26.30
C ILE A 165 -2.41 14.19 -27.32
N THR A 166 -1.48 15.05 -27.70
CA THR A 166 -1.67 16.04 -28.77
C THR A 166 -0.78 15.67 -29.94
N ASN A 167 -1.37 15.51 -31.14
CA ASN A 167 -0.62 15.19 -32.35
C ASN A 167 -0.39 16.47 -33.16
N GLY A 168 0.87 16.84 -33.31
CA GLY A 168 1.34 17.86 -34.23
C GLY A 168 1.76 17.27 -35.59
N PRO A 169 2.08 18.13 -36.56
CA PRO A 169 2.55 17.69 -37.87
C PRO A 169 3.94 17.04 -37.83
N SER A 170 4.76 17.39 -36.83
CA SER A 170 6.15 16.95 -36.69
C SER A 170 6.48 16.40 -35.30
N ASP A 171 5.51 16.41 -34.39
CA ASP A 171 5.72 16.09 -32.99
C ASP A 171 4.46 15.47 -32.38
N ILE A 172 4.65 14.74 -31.29
CA ILE A 172 3.57 14.23 -30.45
C ILE A 172 3.88 14.69 -29.03
N SER A 173 2.94 15.39 -28.42
CA SER A 173 3.05 15.86 -27.04
C SER A 173 2.22 14.98 -26.11
N LEU A 174 2.78 14.65 -24.95
CA LEU A 174 2.14 13.91 -23.87
C LEU A 174 2.15 14.78 -22.61
N ASN A 175 0.95 15.19 -22.19
CA ASN A 175 0.76 16.04 -21.02
C ASN A 175 -0.01 15.28 -19.95
N LEU A 176 0.53 15.21 -18.73
CA LEU A 176 -0.24 14.64 -17.62
C LEU A 176 -1.48 15.48 -17.35
N THR A 177 -2.59 14.81 -17.07
CA THR A 177 -3.77 15.46 -16.48
C THR A 177 -3.48 15.79 -15.01
N GLU A 178 -4.36 16.55 -14.35
CA GLU A 178 -4.26 16.78 -12.90
C GLU A 178 -4.27 15.45 -12.13
N LYS A 179 -5.17 14.54 -12.53
CA LYS A 179 -5.22 13.14 -12.08
C LYS A 179 -3.90 12.39 -12.34
N GLY A 180 -3.30 12.57 -13.50
CA GLY A 180 -2.00 11.98 -13.84
C GLY A 180 -0.86 12.45 -12.94
N ARG A 181 -0.79 13.75 -12.66
CA ARG A 181 0.20 14.32 -11.75
C ARG A 181 0.03 13.78 -10.34
N GLU A 182 -1.20 13.81 -9.83
CA GLU A 182 -1.51 13.25 -8.51
C GLU A 182 -1.16 11.76 -8.45
N PHE A 183 -1.48 10.97 -9.47
CA PHE A 183 -1.11 9.55 -9.51
C PHE A 183 0.41 9.36 -9.44
N ILE A 184 1.19 10.15 -10.19
CA ILE A 184 2.65 10.06 -10.15
C ILE A 184 3.21 10.49 -8.80
N GLU A 185 2.67 11.55 -8.18
CA GLU A 185 3.07 11.97 -6.84
C GLU A 185 2.77 10.91 -5.78
N LEU A 186 1.58 10.31 -5.83
CA LEU A 186 1.20 9.19 -4.98
C LEU A 186 2.11 7.98 -5.25
N LEU A 187 2.43 7.68 -6.52
CA LEU A 187 3.34 6.60 -6.89
C LEU A 187 4.76 6.82 -6.36
N MET A 188 5.30 8.03 -6.44
CA MET A 188 6.61 8.36 -5.87
C MET A 188 6.63 8.25 -4.35
N ARG A 189 5.52 8.57 -3.68
CA ARG A 189 5.40 8.54 -2.22
C ARG A 189 5.11 7.15 -1.64
N TYR A 190 4.37 6.30 -2.36
CA TYR A 190 3.85 5.01 -1.84
C TYR A 190 4.25 3.78 -2.67
N GLY A 191 4.87 3.95 -3.83
CA GLY A 191 5.05 2.91 -4.85
C GLY A 191 6.34 2.12 -4.79
N THR A 192 6.75 1.59 -3.63
CA THR A 192 7.94 0.70 -3.56
C THR A 192 7.71 -0.70 -3.03
N ASP A 193 6.50 -1.08 -2.61
CA ASP A 193 6.21 -2.49 -2.33
C ASP A 193 6.03 -3.25 -3.66
N ILE A 194 7.16 -3.47 -4.32
CA ILE A 194 7.38 -4.39 -5.43
C ILE A 194 8.11 -5.59 -4.82
N ASN A 195 7.37 -6.44 -4.10
CA ASN A 195 7.81 -7.80 -3.77
C ASN A 195 7.19 -8.77 -4.76
#